data_AF-A0A238Z254-F1
#
_entry.id   AF-A0A238Z254-F1
#
_cell.length_a   1.000
_cell.length_b   1.000
_cell.length_c   1.000
_cell.angle_alpha   90.00
_cell.angle_beta   90.00
_cell.angle_gamma   90.00
#
_symmetry.space_group_name_H-M   'P 1'
#
loop_
_entity.id
_entity.type
_entity.pdbx_description
1 polymer ?
#
loop_
_entity_poly.entity_id
_entity_poly.type
_entity_poly.pdbx_seq_one_letter_code
_entity_poly.pdbx_strand_id
1 'polypeptide(L)'
;MTEPTEQEMLRAAAALGPFVRRWHLPLNPEDMDEIAYAVLRYARTDNDPDEIVVAVEQQIDQHESRARQLLEAMQAQIDRRRREQGRGSDDQSR
;
A
#
# COMPACT_ATOMS: atom_id res chain seq x y z
N MET A 1 2.65 15.23 15.76
CA MET A 1 3.63 14.33 15.11
C MET A 1 3.97 14.93 13.76
N THR A 2 5.25 14.91 13.38
CA THR A 2 5.70 15.50 12.11
C THR A 2 5.78 14.40 11.06
N GLU A 3 5.04 14.56 9.99
CA GLU A 3 5.06 13.64 8.85
C GLU A 3 6.46 13.61 8.21
N PRO A 4 6.98 12.43 7.81
CA PRO A 4 8.22 12.33 7.04
C PRO A 4 8.12 13.12 5.73
N THR A 5 9.19 13.81 5.36
CA THR A 5 9.25 14.51 4.07
C THR A 5 9.48 13.53 2.92
N GLU A 6 9.11 13.90 1.69
CA GLU A 6 9.37 13.09 0.49
C GLU A 6 10.86 12.72 0.34
N GLN A 7 11.76 13.64 0.67
CA GLN A 7 13.20 13.37 0.59
C GLN A 7 13.66 12.36 1.64
N GLU A 8 13.06 12.36 2.83
CA GLU A 8 13.34 11.38 3.88
C GLU A 8 12.82 10.00 3.48
N MET A 9 11.60 9.95 2.93
CA MET A 9 10.99 8.74 2.37
C MET A 9 11.88 8.13 1.29
N LEU A 10 12.32 8.92 0.31
CA LEU A 10 13.20 8.46 -0.78
C LEU A 10 14.51 7.87 -0.24
N ARG A 11 15.13 8.53 0.75
CA ARG A 11 16.38 8.07 1.35
C ARG A 11 16.18 6.78 2.15
N ALA A 12 15.09 6.68 2.91
CA ALA A 12 14.78 5.49 3.69
C ALA A 12 14.47 4.29 2.78
N ALA A 13 13.63 4.45 1.75
CA ALA A 13 13.36 3.41 0.77
C ALA A 13 14.65 2.96 0.04
N ALA A 14 15.52 3.89 -0.36
CA ALA A 14 16.81 3.58 -0.96
C ALA A 14 17.73 2.78 -0.01
N ALA A 15 17.68 3.07 1.30
CA ALA A 15 18.45 2.36 2.32
C ALA A 15 17.89 0.96 2.65
N LEU A 16 16.57 0.78 2.58
CA LEU A 16 15.92 -0.53 2.77
C LEU A 16 16.15 -1.48 1.59
N GLY A 17 16.22 -0.95 0.36
CA GLY A 17 16.34 -1.74 -0.87
C GLY A 17 17.47 -2.80 -0.87
N PRO A 18 18.70 -2.51 -0.42
CA PRO A 18 19.76 -3.50 -0.27
C PRO A 18 19.39 -4.69 0.64
N PHE A 19 18.69 -4.46 1.75
CA PHE A 19 18.26 -5.52 2.67
C PHE A 19 17.21 -6.41 2.01
N VAL A 20 16.18 -5.80 1.42
CA VAL A 20 15.11 -6.51 0.69
C VAL A 20 15.71 -7.43 -0.38
N ARG A 21 16.65 -6.91 -1.19
CA ARG A 21 17.31 -7.69 -2.24
C ARG A 21 18.23 -8.77 -1.70
N ARG A 22 19.07 -8.46 -0.70
CA ARG A 22 20.11 -9.39 -0.20
C ARG A 22 19.52 -10.53 0.62
N TRP A 23 18.42 -10.28 1.31
CA TRP A 23 17.72 -11.26 2.14
C TRP A 23 16.54 -11.92 1.43
N HIS A 24 16.31 -11.61 0.15
CA HIS A 24 15.21 -12.16 -0.64
C HIS A 24 13.84 -11.97 0.03
N LEU A 25 13.61 -10.80 0.62
CA LEU A 25 12.33 -10.50 1.24
C LEU A 25 11.25 -10.32 0.16
N PRO A 26 10.07 -10.92 0.32
CA PRO A 26 8.97 -10.82 -0.64
C PRO A 26 8.20 -9.49 -0.47
N LEU A 27 8.91 -8.37 -0.48
CA LEU A 27 8.34 -7.04 -0.33
C LEU A 27 8.18 -6.38 -1.70
N ASN A 28 6.98 -5.87 -1.97
CA ASN A 28 6.76 -5.02 -3.13
C ASN A 28 7.23 -3.58 -2.83
N PRO A 29 7.35 -2.71 -3.84
CA PRO A 29 7.80 -1.32 -3.62
C PRO A 29 6.88 -0.48 -2.72
N GLU A 30 5.55 -0.70 -2.78
CA GLU A 30 4.57 0.04 -1.96
C GLU A 30 4.70 -0.33 -0.48
N ASP A 31 4.87 -1.62 -0.18
CA ASP A 31 5.11 -2.11 1.18
C ASP A 31 6.42 -1.56 1.75
N MET A 32 7.45 -1.40 0.90
CA MET A 32 8.72 -0.81 1.29
C MET A 32 8.57 0.67 1.67
N ASP A 33 7.73 1.41 0.96
CA ASP A 33 7.42 2.81 1.29
C ASP A 33 6.64 2.90 2.62
N GLU A 34 5.68 2.01 2.88
CA GLU A 34 4.97 1.96 4.17
C GLU A 34 5.89 1.63 5.34
N ILE A 35 6.85 0.71 5.17
CA ILE A 35 7.89 0.43 6.18
C ILE A 35 8.76 1.66 6.42
N ALA A 36 9.22 2.32 5.35
CA ALA A 36 10.03 3.54 5.45
C ALA A 36 9.28 4.64 6.23
N TYR A 37 7.99 4.82 5.93
CA TYR A 37 7.12 5.76 6.62
C TYR A 37 7.02 5.46 8.11
N ALA A 38 6.70 4.21 8.48
CA ALA A 38 6.57 3.80 9.88
C ALA A 38 7.86 4.05 10.66
N VAL A 39 9.00 3.62 10.12
CA VAL A 39 10.31 3.82 10.75
C VAL A 39 10.60 5.30 10.95
N LEU A 40 10.42 6.14 9.94
CA LEU A 40 10.69 7.58 10.03
C LEU A 40 9.74 8.30 10.98
N ARG A 41 8.45 7.90 11.00
CA ARG A 41 7.43 8.47 11.87
C ARG A 41 7.76 8.21 13.33
N TYR A 42 8.07 6.96 13.70
CA TYR A 42 8.30 6.57 15.09
C TYR A 42 9.74 6.80 15.58
N ALA A 43 10.72 6.92 14.68
CA ALA A 43 12.09 7.32 15.06
C ALA A 43 12.17 8.72 15.70
N ARG A 44 11.11 9.52 15.59
CA ARG A 44 11.01 10.89 16.10
C ARG A 44 10.09 11.02 17.32
N THR A 45 9.56 9.91 17.81
CA THR A 45 8.59 9.89 18.90
C THR A 45 9.24 9.46 20.19
N ASP A 46 8.77 10.02 21.30
CA ASP A 46 9.07 9.53 22.65
C ASP A 46 8.09 8.44 23.11
N ASN A 47 7.36 7.83 22.17
CA ASN A 47 6.41 6.76 22.47
C ASN A 47 7.15 5.54 23.02
N ASP A 48 6.46 4.81 23.90
CA ASP A 48 6.98 3.53 24.38
C ASP A 48 7.07 2.51 23.21
N PRO A 49 8.09 1.63 23.17
CA PRO A 49 8.21 0.62 22.13
C PRO A 49 6.95 -0.26 21.96
N ASP A 50 6.25 -0.59 23.03
CA ASP A 50 5.04 -1.43 22.94
C ASP A 50 3.90 -0.66 22.26
N GLU A 51 3.78 0.64 22.53
CA GLU A 51 2.81 1.51 21.84
C GLU A 51 3.14 1.65 20.34
N ILE A 52 4.43 1.72 19.99
CA ILE A 52 4.88 1.77 18.61
C ILE A 52 4.49 0.48 17.88
N VAL A 53 4.72 -0.70 18.49
CA VAL A 53 4.35 -1.99 17.89
C VAL A 53 2.85 -2.04 17.60
N VAL A 54 2.01 -1.74 18.58
CA VAL A 54 0.55 -1.74 18.41
C VAL A 54 0.12 -0.78 17.30
N ALA A 55 0.71 0.42 17.24
CA ALA A 55 0.36 1.41 16.25
C ALA A 55 0.81 1.01 14.82
N VAL A 56 1.95 0.33 14.69
CA VAL A 56 2.43 -0.19 13.40
C VAL A 56 1.58 -1.38 12.93
N GLU A 57 1.17 -2.28 13.83
CA GLU A 57 0.23 -3.37 13.50
C GLU A 57 -1.09 -2.81 12.95
N GLN A 58 -1.65 -1.78 13.61
CA GLN A 58 -2.85 -1.09 13.13
C GLN A 58 -2.65 -0.41 11.77
N GLN A 59 -1.46 0.14 11.50
CA GLN A 59 -1.13 0.73 10.20
C GLN A 59 -1.11 -0.35 9.10
N ILE A 60 -0.53 -1.52 9.38
CA ILE A 60 -0.50 -2.65 8.44
C ILE A 60 -1.93 -3.08 8.10
N ASP A 61 -2.78 -3.29 9.12
CA ASP A 61 -4.18 -3.68 8.90
C ASP A 61 -4.94 -2.67 8.01
N GLN A 62 -4.70 -1.38 8.24
CA GLN A 62 -5.30 -0.31 7.44
C GLN A 62 -4.76 -0.27 6.01
N HIS A 63 -3.48 -0.53 5.81
CA HIS A 63 -2.87 -0.62 4.48
C HIS A 63 -3.45 -1.80 3.70
N GLU A 64 -3.51 -2.99 4.29
CA GLU A 64 -4.08 -4.18 3.66
C GLU A 64 -5.57 -4.02 3.34
N SER A 65 -6.34 -3.42 4.26
CA SER A 65 -7.76 -3.14 4.02
C SER A 65 -7.95 -2.19 2.84
N ARG A 66 -7.13 -1.13 2.73
CA ARG A 66 -7.20 -0.17 1.62
C ARG A 66 -6.84 -0.83 0.28
N ALA A 67 -5.77 -1.63 0.26
CA ALA A 67 -5.36 -2.37 -0.93
C ALA A 67 -6.48 -3.32 -1.42
N ARG A 68 -7.11 -4.04 -0.49
CA ARG A 68 -8.24 -4.94 -0.80
C ARG A 68 -9.44 -4.19 -1.39
N GLN A 69 -9.83 -3.08 -0.77
CA GLN A 69 -10.95 -2.25 -1.26
C GLN A 69 -10.67 -1.71 -2.66
N LEU A 70 -9.44 -1.29 -2.95
CA LEU A 70 -9.04 -0.81 -4.27
C LEU A 70 -9.18 -1.91 -5.33
N LEU A 71 -8.68 -3.12 -5.03
CA LEU A 71 -8.79 -4.28 -5.92
C LEU A 71 -10.24 -4.65 -6.20
N GLU A 72 -11.10 -4.67 -5.17
CA GLU A 72 -12.53 -4.94 -5.31
C GLU A 72 -13.23 -3.88 -6.18
N ALA A 73 -12.91 -2.60 -5.97
CA ALA A 73 -13.46 -1.51 -6.76
C ALA A 73 -13.04 -1.58 -8.23
N MET A 74 -11.76 -1.89 -8.49
CA MET A 74 -11.24 -2.08 -9.86
C MET A 74 -11.92 -3.26 -10.56
N GLN A 75 -12.10 -4.38 -9.85
CA GLN A 75 -12.78 -5.56 -10.39
C GLN A 75 -14.25 -5.25 -10.74
N ALA A 76 -14.96 -4.58 -9.84
CA ALA A 76 -16.34 -4.17 -10.08
C ALA A 76 -16.48 -3.26 -11.31
N GLN A 77 -15.54 -2.34 -11.53
CA GLN A 77 -15.51 -1.49 -12.72
C GLN A 77 -15.27 -2.30 -14.01
N ILE A 78 -14.35 -3.26 -13.98
CA ILE A 78 -14.07 -4.14 -15.13
C ILE A 78 -15.31 -4.97 -15.49
N ASP A 79 -15.96 -5.57 -14.50
CA ASP A 79 -17.16 -6.38 -14.71
C ASP A 79 -18.34 -5.56 -15.23
N ARG A 80 -18.50 -4.33 -14.73
CA ARG A 80 -19.50 -3.39 -15.25
C ARG A 80 -19.27 -3.09 -16.73
N ARG A 81 -18.03 -2.76 -17.11
CA ARG A 81 -17.66 -2.46 -18.50
C ARG A 81 -17.91 -3.65 -19.43
N ARG A 82 -17.60 -4.88 -18.99
CA ARG A 82 -17.88 -6.10 -19.77
C ARG A 82 -19.38 -6.33 -20.00
N ARG A 83 -20.22 -6.10 -18.98
CA ARG A 83 -21.69 -6.25 -19.10
C ARG A 83 -22.30 -5.19 -20.03
N GLU A 84 -21.78 -3.97 -20.00
CA GLU A 84 -22.22 -2.89 -20.88
C GLU A 84 -21.79 -3.14 -22.34
N GLN A 85 -20.61 -3.73 -22.57
CA GLN A 85 -20.14 -4.11 -23.91
C GLN A 85 -20.88 -5.33 -24.50
N GLY A 86 -21.24 -6.33 -23.67
CA GLY A 86 -21.99 -7.50 -24.13
C GLY A 86 -23.45 -7.19 -24.54
N ARG A 87 -24.06 -6.14 -23.97
CA ARG A 87 -25.44 -5.74 -24.31
C ARG A 87 -25.56 -4.91 -25.60
N GLY A 88 -24.46 -4.30 -26.07
CA GLY A 88 -24.47 -3.49 -27.30
C GLY A 88 -24.42 -4.32 -28.60
N SER A 89 -24.04 -5.59 -28.53
CA SER A 89 -23.90 -6.47 -29.70
C SER A 89 -25.18 -7.23 -30.06
N ASP A 90 -26.10 -7.40 -29.12
CA ASP A 90 -27.33 -8.18 -29.32
C ASP A 90 -28.48 -7.36 -29.95
N ASP A 91 -28.32 -6.04 -30.09
CA ASP A 91 -29.39 -5.12 -30.57
C ASP A 91 -29.21 -4.67 -32.04
N GLN A 92 -28.17 -5.13 -32.75
CA GLN A 92 -27.95 -4.81 -34.18
C GLN A 92 -28.37 -5.92 -35.15
N SER A 93 -29.07 -6.96 -34.67
CA SER A 93 -29.60 -8.04 -35.51
C SER A 93 -31.14 -8.11 -35.42
N ARG A 94 -31.83 -7.06 -35.83
CA ARG A 94 -33.27 -7.08 -36.16
C ARG A 94 -33.58 -6.19 -37.34
#